data_AF-A0A3D5W929-F1
#
_entry.id   AF-A0A3D5W929-F1
#
_cell.length_a   1.000
_cell.length_b   1.000
_cell.length_c   1.000
_cell.angle_alpha   90.00
_cell.angle_beta   90.00
_cell.angle_gamma   90.00
#
_symmetry.space_group_name_H-M   'P 1'
#
loop_
_entity.id
_entity.type
_entity.pdbx_description
1 polymer ?
#
loop_
_entity_poly.entity_id
_entity_poly.type
_entity_poly.pdbx_seq_one_letter_code
_entity_poly.pdbx_strand_id
1 'polypeptide(L)' 'LALLLSTDGVSIQEETLGRRTADQQAYHRVVPKGTWFSMQSKGDWSLIGCTVSPAFSFADFELAPKDWAPGKGDP' A
#
# COMPACT_ATOMS: atom_id res chain seq x y z
N LEU A 1 3.40 -1.90 -10.69
CA LEU A 1 3.62 -1.31 -9.34
C LEU A 1 3.48 -2.42 -8.30
N ALA A 2 4.48 -2.63 -7.46
CA ALA A 2 4.36 -3.46 -6.26
C ALA A 2 3.54 -2.69 -5.22
N LEU A 3 2.55 -3.35 -4.61
CA LEU A 3 1.79 -2.83 -3.49
C LEU A 3 2.00 -3.80 -2.31
N LEU A 4 2.52 -3.30 -1.20
CA LEU A 4 2.66 -4.05 0.04
C LEU A 4 1.60 -3.57 1.03
N LEU A 5 0.88 -4.51 1.63
CA LEU A 5 -0.20 -4.27 2.59
C LEU A 5 0.08 -5.02 3.89
N SER A 6 -0.21 -4.39 5.03
CA SER A 6 -0.22 -5.03 6.34
C SER A 6 -1.41 -4.54 7.15
N THR A 7 -2.39 -5.43 7.33
CA THR A 7 -3.63 -5.12 8.06
C THR A 7 -3.49 -5.25 9.57
N ASP A 8 -2.43 -5.93 10.02
CA ASP A 8 -2.14 -6.26 11.41
C ASP A 8 -0.86 -5.58 11.94
N GLY A 9 -0.11 -4.87 11.09
CA GLY A 9 1.20 -4.33 11.43
C GLY A 9 2.29 -5.40 11.60
N VAL A 10 2.02 -6.66 11.25
CA VAL A 10 2.90 -7.81 11.45
C VAL A 10 3.18 -8.53 10.14
N SER A 11 2.14 -8.97 9.44
CA SER A 11 2.25 -9.72 8.19
C SER A 11 2.23 -8.79 6.98
N ILE A 12 2.90 -9.19 5.91
CA ILE A 12 2.97 -8.44 4.65
C ILE A 12 2.31 -9.27 3.54
N GLN A 13 1.40 -8.65 2.81
CA GLN A 13 0.83 -9.16 1.56
C GLN A 13 1.34 -8.31 0.41
N GLU A 14 1.98 -8.93 -0.58
CA GLU A 14 2.40 -8.25 -1.81
C GLU A 14 1.40 -8.52 -2.95
N GLU A 15 0.96 -7.45 -3.61
CA GLU A 15 0.14 -7.49 -4.82
C GLU A 15 0.84 -6.71 -5.94
N THR A 16 0.50 -7.02 -7.20
CA THR A 16 0.97 -6.24 -8.35
C THR A 16 -0.20 -5.51 -9.01
N LEU A 17 -0.13 -4.17 -9.01
CA LEU A 17 -1.02 -3.32 -9.78
C LEU A 17 -0.46 -3.09 -11.18
N GLY A 18 -1.29 -3.35 -12.19
CA GLY A 18 -0.90 -3.31 -13.59
C GLY A 18 -2.07 -3.61 -14.54
N ARG A 19 -1.79 -3.53 -15.85
CA ARG A 19 -2.81 -3.63 -16.91
C ARG A 19 -3.11 -5.08 -17.34
N ARG A 20 -2.43 -6.08 -16.79
CA ARG A 20 -2.46 -7.45 -17.34
C ARG A 20 -3.27 -8.41 -16.46
N THR A 21 -4.55 -8.54 -16.77
CA THR A 21 -5.49 -9.45 -16.08
C THR A 21 -5.14 -10.93 -16.20
N ALA A 22 -4.35 -11.34 -17.20
CA ALA A 22 -3.91 -12.73 -17.37
C ALA A 22 -2.88 -13.20 -16.32
N ASP A 23 -2.19 -12.26 -15.65
CA ASP A 23 -1.08 -12.56 -14.73
C ASP A 23 -1.45 -12.25 -13.26
N GLN A 24 -2.73 -12.37 -12.89
CA GLN A 24 -3.27 -12.00 -11.57
C GLN A 24 -3.05 -10.52 -11.16
N GLN A 25 -2.87 -9.61 -12.12
CA GLN A 25 -2.73 -8.17 -11.82
C GLN A 25 -4.09 -7.49 -11.80
N ALA A 26 -4.27 -6.57 -10.85
CA ALA A 26 -5.45 -5.72 -10.76
C ALA A 26 -5.13 -4.30 -11.28
N TYR A 27 -6.11 -3.67 -11.92
CA TYR A 27 -6.01 -2.27 -12.38
C TYR A 27 -6.09 -1.27 -11.22
N HIS A 28 -6.82 -1.61 -10.17
CA HIS A 28 -7.03 -0.77 -8.99
C HIS A 28 -7.12 -1.66 -7.75
N ARG A 29 -6.90 -1.06 -6.58
CA ARG A 29 -7.07 -1.71 -5.28
C ARG A 29 -7.65 -0.74 -4.27
N VAL A 30 -8.64 -1.22 -3.52
CA VAL A 30 -9.13 -0.53 -2.32
C VAL A 30 -8.27 -0.99 -1.15
N VAL A 31 -7.68 -0.03 -0.44
CA VAL A 31 -6.95 -0.28 0.81
C VAL A 31 -7.92 -0.03 1.97
N PRO A 32 -8.23 -1.04 2.81
CA PRO A 32 -9.11 -0.84 3.96
C PRO A 32 -8.51 0.16 4.96
N LYS A 33 -9.37 0.89 5.69
CA LYS A 33 -8.92 1.81 6.76
C LYS A 33 -8.04 1.07 7.79
N GLY A 34 -7.04 1.76 8.33
CA GLY A 34 -6.12 1.20 9.34
C GLY A 34 -5.12 0.17 8.78
N THR A 35 -4.98 0.07 7.46
CA THR A 35 -3.99 -0.81 6.82
C THR A 35 -2.71 -0.03 6.57
N TRP A 36 -1.57 -0.52 7.04
CA TRP A 36 -0.27 -0.03 6.60
C TRP A 36 -0.05 -0.42 5.14
N PHE A 37 0.43 0.52 4.33
CA PHE A 37 0.73 0.23 2.93
C PHE A 37 1.96 0.98 2.42
N SER A 38 2.65 0.38 1.47
CA SER A 38 3.73 1.02 0.71
C SER A 38 3.72 0.53 -0.74
N MET A 39 4.32 1.30 -1.64
CA MET A 39 4.31 1.01 -3.07
C MET A 39 5.66 1.26 -3.71
N GLN A 40 6.05 0.40 -4.66
CA GLN A 40 7.32 0.51 -5.39
C GLN A 40 7.13 0.26 -6.89
N SER A 41 7.69 1.14 -7.73
CA SER A 41 7.75 0.91 -9.17
C SER A 41 8.56 -0.36 -9.47
N LYS A 42 8.01 -1.27 -10.31
CA LYS A 42 8.72 -2.48 -10.79
C LYS A 42 9.48 -2.23 -12.11
N GLY A 43 9.63 -0.98 -12.51
CA GLY A 43 10.34 -0.51 -13.70
C GLY A 43 10.72 0.95 -13.48
N ASP A 44 11.04 1.69 -14.53
CA ASP A 44 11.57 3.07 -14.42
C ASP A 44 10.65 4.01 -13.63
N TRP A 45 9.34 3.90 -13.82
CA TRP A 45 8.35 4.70 -13.10
C TRP A 45 6.98 4.01 -13.04
N SER A 46 6.09 4.55 -12.21
CA SER A 46 4.67 4.19 -12.15
C SER A 46 3.86 5.44 -11.83
N LEU A 47 2.87 5.75 -12.66
CA LEU A 47 1.94 6.86 -12.44
C LEU A 47 0.62 6.29 -11.91
N ILE A 48 0.14 6.83 -10.79
CA ILE A 48 -1.10 6.40 -10.15
C ILE A 48 -1.97 7.60 -9.78
N GLY A 49 -3.26 7.33 -9.63
CA GLY A 49 -4.19 8.18 -8.90
C GLY A 49 -4.61 7.47 -7.61
N CYS A 50 -4.72 8.24 -6.52
CA CYS A 50 -5.25 7.75 -5.26
C CYS A 50 -6.46 8.61 -4.88
N THR A 51 -7.57 7.94 -4.57
CA THR A 51 -8.77 8.58 -4.03
C THR A 51 -8.97 8.05 -2.61
N VAL A 52 -9.20 8.96 -1.67
CA VAL A 52 -9.42 8.64 -0.25
C VAL A 52 -10.86 8.98 0.11
N SER A 53 -11.51 8.10 0.86
CA SER A 53 -12.85 8.32 1.41
C SER A 53 -12.89 7.88 2.88
N PRO A 54 -13.36 8.72 3.81
CA PRO A 54 -13.73 10.14 3.66
C PRO A 54 -12.59 11.03 3.12
N ALA A 55 -12.87 12.31 2.87
CA ALA A 55 -11.86 13.23 2.34
C ALA A 55 -10.59 13.21 3.20
N PHE A 56 -9.43 13.20 2.54
CA PHE A 56 -8.13 13.15 3.21
C PHE A 56 -7.97 14.31 4.22
N SER A 57 -7.46 13.98 5.40
CA SER A 57 -7.07 14.92 6.46
C SER A 57 -5.74 14.50 7.04
N PHE A 58 -4.86 15.48 7.31
CA PHE A 58 -3.60 15.21 8.02
C PHE A 58 -3.83 14.70 9.45
N ALA A 59 -4.98 14.98 10.06
CA ALA A 59 -5.32 14.47 11.38
C ALA A 59 -5.51 12.93 11.40
N ASP A 60 -5.81 12.34 10.25
CA ASP A 60 -6.02 10.89 10.07
C ASP A 60 -4.82 10.21 9.39
N PHE A 61 -3.75 10.97 9.10
CA PHE A 61 -2.57 10.47 8.40
C PHE A 61 -1.46 10.11 9.39
N GLU A 62 -0.92 8.91 9.22
CA GLU A 62 0.23 8.43 9.98
C GLU A 62 1.32 7.96 9.01
N LEU A 63 2.56 8.36 9.28
CA LEU A 63 3.73 7.89 8.56
C LEU A 63 4.62 7.11 9.54
N ALA A 64 4.88 5.85 9.21
CA ALA A 64 5.74 5.01 10.02
C ALA A 64 7.16 5.60 10.15
N PRO A 65 7.85 5.37 11.28
CA PRO A 65 9.26 5.72 11.43
C PRO A 65 10.12 5.11 10.32
N LYS A 66 11.23 5.78 9.98
CA LYS A 66 12.11 5.40 8.86
C LYS A 66 12.54 3.92 8.87
N ASP A 67 12.79 3.37 10.05
CA ASP A 67 13.32 2.02 10.23
C ASP A 67 12.26 1.00 10.65
N TRP A 68 10.99 1.41 10.68
CA TRP A 68 9.87 0.52 10.96
C TRP A 68 9.51 -0.32 9.75
N ALA A 69 9.14 -1.58 9.99
CA ALA A 69 8.47 -2.43 9.02
C ALA A 69 7.50 -3.38 9.74
N PRO A 70 6.46 -3.89 9.07
CA PRO A 70 5.59 -4.89 9.67
C PRO A 70 6.38 -6.06 10.25
N GLY A 71 6.09 -6.41 11.51
CA GLY A 71 6.77 -7.49 12.24
C GLY A 71 8.19 -7.14 12.71
N LYS A 72 8.67 -5.91 12.49
CA LYS A 72 9.96 -5.39 12.96
C LYS A 72 9.74 -4.07 13.74
N GLY A 73 9.26 -4.20 14.97
CA GLY A 73 9.01 -3.10 15.92
C GLY A 73 8.06 -3.55 17.02
N ASP A 74 8.07 -2.86 18.17
CA ASP A 74 6.97 -2.96 19.14
C ASP A 74 5.73 -2.24 18.58
N PRO A 75 4.51 -2.77 18.78
CA PRO A 75 3.27 -2.22 18.22
C PRO A 75 2.91 -0.83 18.75
#